data_AF-A0A9D7SIH5-F1
#
_entry.id   AF-A0A9D7SIH5-F1
#
_cell.length_a   1.000
_cell.length_b   1.000
_cell.length_c   1.000
_cell.angle_alpha   90.00
_cell.angle_beta   90.00
_cell.angle_gamma   90.00
#
_symmetry.space_group_name_H-M   'P 1'
#
loop_
_entity.id
_entity.type
_entity.pdbx_description
1 polymer ?
#
loop_
_entity_poly.entity_id
_entity_poly.type
_entity_poly.pdbx_seq_one_letter_code
_entity_poly.pdbx_strand_id
1 'polypeptide(L)'
;MQLVTTARMTFLAVSLTVWISGVAGQPLSPAPAIQELPLFAVEIKTGPKWDQTKPPQDQAYFREHSANLKRLRDSGSLIMGARYSDKGLVVLAAQNEAQARAMMDEDPSVKAEVFRYELHPFNVFYPGTVYSKPKRSERP
;
A
#
# COMPACT_ATOMS: atom_id res chain seq x y z
N MET A 1 61.04 -44.12 12.37
CA MET A 1 60.08 -45.24 12.26
C MET A 1 58.72 -44.58 12.10
N GLN A 2 58.05 -44.45 10.94
CA GLN A 2 57.94 -45.21 9.69
C GLN A 2 57.82 -44.25 8.47
N LEU A 3 58.58 -44.49 7.39
CA LEU A 3 58.17 -44.94 6.05
C LEU A 3 57.39 -43.96 5.13
N VAL A 4 58.19 -43.35 4.24
CA VAL A 4 58.04 -43.02 2.81
C VAL A 4 56.78 -43.52 2.09
N THR A 5 56.10 -42.65 1.31
CA THR A 5 55.58 -42.99 -0.03
C THR A 5 55.31 -41.74 -0.91
N THR A 6 56.25 -41.54 -1.85
CA THR A 6 56.09 -41.27 -3.29
C THR A 6 55.22 -40.12 -3.82
N ALA A 7 55.92 -39.20 -4.49
CA ALA A 7 55.44 -38.21 -5.42
C ALA A 7 54.69 -38.80 -6.64
N ARG A 8 53.67 -38.07 -7.12
CA ARG A 8 53.30 -38.06 -8.54
C ARG A 8 53.08 -36.63 -9.00
N MET A 9 54.01 -36.20 -9.84
CA MET A 9 54.05 -34.95 -10.57
C MET A 9 53.43 -35.22 -11.94
N THR A 10 52.33 -34.57 -12.29
CA THR A 10 51.77 -34.60 -13.65
C THR A 10 51.08 -33.28 -13.99
N PHE A 11 51.79 -32.50 -14.80
CA PHE A 11 51.35 -31.65 -15.92
C PHE A 11 50.15 -30.72 -15.78
N LEU A 12 50.50 -29.44 -15.67
CA LEU A 12 49.97 -28.26 -16.35
C LEU A 12 49.06 -28.54 -17.57
N ALA A 13 47.83 -28.02 -17.54
CA ALA A 13 47.12 -27.56 -18.73
C ALA A 13 46.26 -26.35 -18.35
N VAL A 14 46.80 -25.17 -18.63
CA VAL A 14 46.07 -23.90 -18.67
C VAL A 14 45.10 -23.98 -19.85
N SER A 15 43.80 -24.04 -19.58
CA SER A 15 42.77 -23.83 -20.60
C SER A 15 41.96 -22.61 -20.21
N LEU A 16 42.46 -21.44 -20.63
CA LEU A 16 41.73 -20.18 -20.57
C LEU A 16 40.71 -20.17 -21.71
N THR A 17 39.54 -20.74 -21.47
CA THR A 17 38.42 -20.67 -22.42
C THR A 17 37.77 -19.31 -22.28
N VAL A 18 38.23 -18.34 -23.09
CA VAL A 18 37.53 -17.07 -23.28
C VAL A 18 36.28 -17.35 -24.11
N TRP A 19 35.13 -17.48 -23.45
CA TRP A 19 33.84 -17.46 -24.11
C TRP A 19 33.51 -16.03 -24.49
N ILE A 20 33.76 -15.65 -25.75
CA ILE A 20 33.16 -14.46 -26.35
C ILE A 20 31.72 -14.83 -26.69
N SER A 21 30.84 -14.83 -25.69
CA SER A 21 29.41 -14.85 -25.94
C SER A 21 28.98 -13.42 -26.28
N GLY A 22 28.59 -13.22 -27.54
CA GLY A 22 28.07 -11.95 -28.02
C GLY A 22 26.97 -11.44 -27.11
N VAL A 23 27.04 -10.15 -26.76
CA VAL A 23 25.93 -9.41 -26.18
C VAL A 23 24.89 -9.26 -27.29
N ALA A 24 24.13 -10.33 -27.53
CA ALA A 24 22.82 -10.22 -28.13
C ALA A 24 21.99 -9.36 -27.17
N GLY A 25 21.51 -8.21 -27.65
CA GLY A 25 20.76 -7.26 -26.85
C GLY A 25 19.69 -7.97 -26.04
N GLN A 26 19.80 -7.90 -24.71
CA GLN A 26 18.72 -8.35 -23.85
C GLN A 26 17.47 -7.56 -24.27
N PRO A 27 16.36 -8.23 -24.63
CA PRO A 27 15.12 -7.51 -24.81
C PRO A 27 14.86 -6.74 -23.50
N LEU A 28 14.69 -5.42 -23.62
CA LEU A 28 14.33 -4.57 -22.50
C LEU A 28 13.17 -5.27 -21.79
N SER A 29 13.42 -5.75 -20.56
CA SER A 29 12.34 -6.34 -19.77
C SER A 29 11.22 -5.31 -19.73
N PRO A 30 9.97 -5.67 -20.08
CA PRO A 30 8.89 -4.71 -19.97
C PRO A 30 8.89 -4.20 -18.54
N ALA A 31 8.79 -2.87 -18.39
CA ALA A 31 8.63 -2.25 -17.09
C ALA A 31 7.56 -3.02 -16.31
N PRO A 32 7.76 -3.29 -15.00
CA PRO A 32 6.83 -4.10 -14.24
C PRO A 32 5.42 -3.54 -14.45
N ALA A 33 4.52 -4.39 -14.93
CA ALA A 33 3.11 -4.03 -15.05
C ALA A 33 2.66 -3.56 -13.65
N ILE A 34 2.23 -2.30 -13.55
CA ILE A 34 1.57 -1.81 -12.35
C ILE A 34 0.38 -2.75 -12.17
N GLN A 35 0.42 -3.58 -11.13
CA GLN A 35 -0.74 -4.41 -10.82
C GLN A 35 -1.84 -3.47 -10.36
N GLU A 36 -2.79 -3.19 -11.24
CA GLU A 36 -3.99 -2.43 -10.93
C GLU A 36 -4.85 -3.27 -9.98
N LEU A 37 -4.63 -3.08 -8.68
CA LEU A 37 -5.46 -3.72 -7.66
C LEU A 37 -6.91 -3.23 -7.80
N PRO A 38 -7.91 -4.11 -7.59
CA PRO A 38 -9.30 -3.71 -7.49
C PRO A 38 -9.49 -2.54 -6.52
N LEU A 39 -10.38 -1.61 -6.89
CA LEU A 39 -10.71 -0.46 -6.07
C LEU A 39 -12.02 -0.68 -5.32
N PHE A 40 -12.07 -0.15 -4.11
CA PHE A 40 -13.24 -0.21 -3.25
C PHE A 40 -13.54 1.18 -2.70
N ALA A 41 -14.77 1.63 -2.88
CA ALA A 41 -15.29 2.84 -2.26
C ALA A 41 -15.79 2.51 -0.86
N VAL A 42 -15.24 3.22 0.13
CA VAL A 42 -15.58 3.11 1.53
C VAL A 42 -16.36 4.35 1.94
N GLU A 43 -17.66 4.19 2.17
CA GLU A 43 -18.53 5.25 2.68
C GLU A 43 -18.52 5.19 4.22
N ILE A 44 -17.92 6.20 4.86
CA ILE A 44 -17.77 6.29 6.31
C ILE A 44 -18.87 7.18 6.89
N LYS A 45 -19.57 6.66 7.91
CA LYS A 45 -20.68 7.31 8.62
C LYS A 45 -20.41 7.33 10.13
N THR A 46 -21.09 8.20 10.84
CA THR A 46 -21.11 8.18 12.31
C THR A 46 -21.78 6.89 12.81
N GLY A 47 -21.17 6.25 13.82
CA GLY A 47 -21.71 5.06 14.49
C GLY A 47 -22.61 5.42 15.69
N PRO A 48 -23.10 4.41 16.45
CA PRO A 48 -23.98 4.64 17.58
C PRO A 48 -23.26 5.22 18.80
N LYS A 49 -21.92 5.18 18.83
CA LYS A 49 -21.11 5.80 19.88
C LYS A 49 -20.65 7.21 19.54
N TRP A 50 -21.10 7.75 18.41
CA TRP A 50 -20.85 9.14 18.06
C TRP A 50 -21.58 10.08 19.02
N ASP A 51 -20.85 11.03 19.61
CA ASP A 51 -21.40 12.02 20.52
C ASP A 51 -21.79 13.29 19.75
N GLN A 52 -23.08 13.53 19.55
CA GLN A 52 -23.57 14.69 18.79
C GLN A 52 -23.26 16.04 19.47
N THR A 53 -22.90 16.05 20.75
CA THR A 53 -22.56 17.28 21.47
C THR A 53 -21.10 17.71 21.26
N LYS A 54 -20.28 16.83 20.68
CA LYS A 54 -18.85 17.07 20.46
C LYS A 54 -18.53 17.30 18.99
N PRO A 55 -17.58 18.20 18.68
CA PRO A 55 -17.05 18.29 17.33
C PRO A 55 -16.23 17.03 16.97
N PRO A 56 -16.00 16.74 15.67
CA PRO A 56 -15.32 15.51 15.24
C PRO A 56 -13.97 15.23 15.90
N GLN A 57 -13.13 16.25 16.05
CA GLN A 57 -11.79 16.10 16.62
C GLN A 57 -11.78 15.69 18.10
N ASP A 58 -12.88 15.93 18.82
CA ASP A 58 -13.04 15.61 20.24
C ASP A 58 -13.76 14.26 20.46
N GLN A 59 -14.08 13.54 19.38
CA GLN A 59 -14.66 12.20 19.45
C GLN A 59 -13.61 11.20 19.93
N ALA A 60 -14.07 10.18 20.67
CA ALA A 60 -13.21 9.09 21.07
C ALA A 60 -12.59 8.43 19.83
N TYR A 61 -11.29 8.11 19.91
CA TYR A 61 -10.53 7.45 18.85
C TYR A 61 -10.40 8.21 17.51
N PHE A 62 -10.74 9.50 17.45
CA PHE A 62 -10.64 10.27 16.20
C PHE A 62 -9.21 10.44 15.71
N ARG A 63 -8.25 10.61 16.64
CA ARG A 63 -6.83 10.69 16.31
C ARG A 63 -6.33 9.37 15.72
N GLU A 64 -6.76 8.26 16.29
CA GLU A 64 -6.43 6.90 15.90
C GLU A 64 -7.02 6.58 14.52
N HIS A 65 -8.26 7.01 14.25
CA HIS A 65 -8.87 6.98 12.91
C HIS A 65 -8.00 7.71 11.88
N SER A 66 -7.61 8.95 12.20
CA SER A 66 -6.75 9.76 11.32
C SER A 66 -5.39 9.10 11.09
N ALA A 67 -4.82 8.46 12.10
CA ALA A 67 -3.57 7.71 12.00
C ALA A 67 -3.72 6.45 11.12
N ASN A 68 -4.83 5.74 11.22
CA ASN A 68 -5.13 4.60 10.36
C ASN A 68 -5.21 5.01 8.88
N LEU A 69 -5.99 6.04 8.56
CA LEU A 69 -6.07 6.57 7.19
C LEU A 69 -4.72 7.08 6.68
N LYS A 70 -3.92 7.70 7.55
CA LYS A 70 -2.55 8.10 7.20
C LYS A 70 -1.69 6.89 6.83
N ARG A 71 -1.68 5.85 7.65
CA ARG A 71 -0.93 4.60 7.41
C ARG A 71 -1.32 3.97 6.07
N LEU A 72 -2.62 3.87 5.76
CA LEU A 72 -3.10 3.33 4.50
C LEU A 72 -2.69 4.19 3.30
N ARG A 73 -2.64 5.52 3.46
CA ARG A 73 -2.13 6.41 2.43
C ARG A 73 -0.63 6.26 2.24
N ASP A 74 0.13 6.18 3.33
CA ASP A 74 1.59 6.02 3.28
C ASP A 74 1.99 4.65 2.66
N SER A 75 1.16 3.61 2.83
CA SER A 75 1.35 2.31 2.17
C SER A 75 0.90 2.25 0.71
N GLY A 76 0.31 3.34 0.19
CA GLY A 76 -0.26 3.40 -1.16
C GLY A 76 -1.60 2.66 -1.32
N SER A 77 -2.18 2.13 -0.24
CA SER A 77 -3.47 1.43 -0.28
C SER A 77 -4.65 2.39 -0.31
N LEU A 78 -4.53 3.60 0.25
CA LEU A 78 -5.54 4.65 0.17
C LEU A 78 -5.25 5.58 -1.01
N ILE A 79 -6.06 5.48 -2.06
CA ILE A 79 -5.89 6.20 -3.33
C ILE A 79 -6.48 7.60 -3.27
N MET A 80 -7.64 7.74 -2.64
CA MET A 80 -8.35 9.02 -2.52
C MET A 80 -9.08 9.09 -1.19
N GLY A 81 -9.08 10.27 -0.57
CA GLY A 81 -9.94 10.61 0.56
C GLY A 81 -10.74 11.87 0.25
N ALA A 82 -12.04 11.84 0.52
CA ALA A 82 -12.93 12.96 0.30
C ALA A 82 -14.01 13.02 1.40
N ARG A 83 -14.76 14.12 1.40
CA ARG A 83 -15.94 14.29 2.24
C ARG A 83 -17.02 14.95 1.40
N TYR A 84 -18.24 14.42 1.50
CA TYR A 84 -19.43 14.97 0.83
C TYR A 84 -20.61 14.83 1.76
N SER A 85 -21.48 15.84 1.80
CA SER A 85 -22.55 15.90 2.81
C SER A 85 -21.97 15.70 4.22
N ASP A 86 -22.56 14.79 4.98
CA ASP A 86 -22.24 14.30 6.31
C ASP A 86 -21.35 13.05 6.31
N LYS A 87 -20.86 12.60 5.14
CA LYS A 87 -20.15 11.33 4.97
C LYS A 87 -18.68 11.49 4.58
N GLY A 88 -17.85 10.58 5.06
CA GLY A 88 -16.49 10.39 4.56
C GLY A 88 -16.49 9.43 3.36
N LEU A 89 -15.63 9.69 2.39
CA LEU A 89 -15.32 8.76 1.30
C LEU A 89 -13.84 8.44 1.32
N VAL A 90 -13.52 7.16 1.23
CA VAL A 90 -12.17 6.70 0.95
C VAL A 90 -12.20 5.71 -0.20
N VAL A 91 -11.25 5.80 -1.12
CA VAL A 91 -11.04 4.77 -2.16
C VAL A 91 -9.80 3.98 -1.81
N LEU A 92 -9.98 2.67 -1.59
CA LEU A 92 -8.90 1.75 -1.27
C LEU A 92 -8.55 0.87 -2.47
N ALA A 93 -7.27 0.59 -2.66
CA ALA A 93 -6.76 -0.44 -3.53
C ALA A 93 -6.45 -1.69 -2.71
N ALA A 94 -7.06 -2.82 -3.06
CA ALA A 94 -6.90 -4.09 -2.35
C ALA A 94 -7.05 -5.29 -3.29
N GLN A 95 -6.43 -6.41 -2.95
CA GLN A 95 -6.49 -7.67 -3.69
C GLN A 95 -7.93 -8.22 -3.80
N ASN A 96 -8.77 -7.95 -2.81
CA ASN A 96 -10.17 -8.35 -2.74
C ASN A 96 -10.91 -7.58 -1.62
N GLU A 97 -12.23 -7.75 -1.57
CA GLU A 97 -13.10 -7.12 -0.56
C GLU A 97 -12.71 -7.49 0.87
N ALA A 98 -12.31 -8.74 1.14
CA ALA A 98 -11.94 -9.19 2.48
C ALA A 98 -10.71 -8.43 3.00
N GLN A 99 -9.70 -8.21 2.15
CA GLN A 99 -8.55 -7.40 2.49
C GLN A 99 -8.94 -5.94 2.73
N ALA A 100 -9.82 -5.37 1.90
CA ALA A 100 -10.27 -3.99 2.06
C ALA A 100 -11.06 -3.78 3.37
N ARG A 101 -11.90 -4.75 3.76
CA ARG A 101 -12.57 -4.77 5.07
C ARG A 101 -11.56 -4.84 6.21
N ALA A 102 -10.58 -5.75 6.14
CA ALA A 102 -9.55 -5.87 7.16
C ALA A 102 -8.78 -4.54 7.39
N MET A 103 -8.46 -3.80 6.32
CA MET A 103 -7.81 -2.48 6.42
C MET A 103 -8.64 -1.47 7.22
N MET A 104 -9.98 -1.49 7.06
CA MET A 104 -10.89 -0.59 7.78
C MET A 104 -11.21 -1.11 9.19
N ASP A 105 -11.30 -2.42 9.37
CA ASP A 105 -11.57 -3.07 10.65
C ASP A 105 -10.39 -2.93 11.62
N GLU A 106 -9.18 -2.64 11.13
CA GLU A 106 -8.02 -2.28 11.96
C GLU A 106 -8.21 -0.94 12.69
N ASP A 107 -9.11 -0.08 12.23
CA ASP A 107 -9.37 1.24 12.78
C ASP A 107 -10.00 1.18 14.19
N PRO A 108 -9.34 1.72 15.23
CA PRO A 108 -9.89 1.71 16.58
C PRO A 108 -11.24 2.42 16.71
N SER A 109 -11.51 3.44 15.90
CA SER A 109 -12.78 4.15 15.91
C SER A 109 -13.93 3.33 15.32
N VAL A 110 -13.64 2.43 14.39
CA VAL A 110 -14.61 1.48 13.82
C VAL A 110 -14.90 0.38 14.83
N LYS A 111 -13.86 -0.18 15.47
CA LYS A 111 -14.01 -1.18 16.55
C LYS A 111 -14.82 -0.64 17.73
N ALA A 112 -14.63 0.63 18.06
CA ALA A 112 -15.37 1.31 19.12
C ALA A 112 -16.76 1.81 18.69
N GLU A 113 -17.17 1.55 17.44
CA GLU A 113 -18.42 2.00 16.85
C GLU A 113 -18.61 3.54 16.90
N VAL A 114 -17.53 4.32 16.94
CA VAL A 114 -17.61 5.78 16.77
C VAL A 114 -17.86 6.11 15.31
N PHE A 115 -17.23 5.37 14.41
CA PHE A 115 -17.55 5.34 12.99
C PHE A 115 -18.06 3.95 12.59
N ARG A 116 -18.81 3.91 11.49
CA ARG A 116 -19.12 2.70 10.73
C ARG A 116 -18.80 2.96 9.27
N TYR A 117 -18.65 1.90 8.49
CA TYR A 117 -18.45 2.02 7.06
C TYR A 117 -19.28 1.01 6.27
N GLU A 118 -19.56 1.38 5.02
CA GLU A 118 -20.02 0.47 3.98
C GLU A 118 -18.97 0.42 2.88
N LEU A 119 -18.83 -0.73 2.25
CA LEU A 119 -17.81 -0.98 1.25
C LEU A 119 -18.45 -1.44 -0.04
N HIS A 120 -18.04 -0.81 -1.14
CA HIS A 120 -18.64 -0.98 -2.47
C HIS A 120 -17.54 -1.19 -3.51
N PRO A 121 -17.69 -2.11 -4.47
CA PRO A 121 -16.80 -2.18 -5.64
C PRO A 121 -16.77 -0.85 -6.37
N PHE A 122 -15.59 -0.39 -6.79
CA PHE A 122 -15.41 0.91 -7.42
C PHE A 122 -14.72 0.80 -8.78
N ASN A 123 -15.43 1.19 -9.84
CA ASN A 123 -14.94 1.15 -11.21
C ASN A 123 -14.80 2.58 -11.74
N VAL A 124 -13.58 2.94 -12.16
CA VAL A 124 -13.30 4.28 -12.70
C VAL A 124 -13.53 4.27 -14.21
N PHE A 125 -14.58 4.95 -14.66
CA PHE A 125 -14.84 5.16 -16.10
C PHE A 125 -14.22 6.46 -16.62
N TYR A 126 -13.98 7.44 -15.74
CA TYR A 126 -13.33 8.71 -16.04
C TYR A 126 -12.42 9.09 -14.86
N PRO A 127 -11.09 9.11 -15.04
CA PRO A 127 -10.16 9.29 -13.92
C PRO A 127 -10.22 10.68 -13.29
N GLY A 128 -10.64 11.70 -14.06
CA GLY A 128 -10.72 13.08 -13.58
C GLY A 128 -9.41 13.59 -12.99
N THR A 129 -9.48 14.71 -12.27
CA THR A 129 -8.34 15.30 -11.55
C THR A 129 -8.85 16.04 -10.33
N VAL A 130 -9.07 15.30 -9.24
CA VAL A 130 -9.51 15.86 -7.96
C VAL A 130 -8.27 16.30 -7.17
N TYR A 131 -8.18 17.59 -6.87
CA TYR A 131 -7.06 18.16 -6.13
C TYR A 131 -7.49 18.57 -4.71
N SER A 132 -6.63 18.28 -3.73
CA SER A 132 -6.79 18.82 -2.39
C SER A 132 -6.47 20.32 -2.37
N LYS A 133 -7.18 21.10 -1.53
CA LYS A 133 -6.79 22.49 -1.30
C LYS A 133 -5.38 22.50 -0.69
N PRO A 134 -4.45 23.36 -1.16
CA PRO A 134 -3.15 23.48 -0.52
C PRO A 134 -3.36 23.85 0.94
N LYS A 135 -2.65 23.16 1.84
CA LYS A 135 -2.61 23.50 3.26
C LYS A 135 -2.11 24.95 3.30
N ARG A 136 -2.94 25.90 3.74
CA ARG A 136 -2.54 27.31 3.90
C ARG A 136 -1.25 27.26 4.73
N SER A 137 -0.10 27.60 4.12
CA SER A 137 1.14 27.72 4.87
C SER A 137 0.87 28.73 5.98
N GLU A 138 1.27 28.37 7.19
CA GLU A 138 1.19 29.28 8.33
C GLU A 138 1.77 30.62 7.88
N ARG A 139 0.93 31.64 7.88
CA ARG A 139 1.36 33.00 7.55
C ARG A 139 2.35 33.37 8.68
N PRO A 140 3.58 33.83 8.34
CA PRO A 140 4.56 34.20 9.36
C PRO A 140 4.00 35.26 10.30
#